data_AF-A0AAD9D5M8-F1
#
_entry.id   AF-A0AAD9D5M8-F1
#
_cell.length_a   1.000
_cell.length_b   1.000
_cell.length_c   1.000
_cell.angle_alpha   90.00
_cell.angle_beta   90.00
_cell.angle_gamma   90.00
#
_symmetry.space_group_name_H-M   'P 1'
#
loop_
_entity.id
_entity.type
_entity.pdbx_description
1 polymer ?
#
loop_
_entity_poly.entity_id
_entity_poly.type
_entity_poly.pdbx_seq_one_letter_code
_entity_poly.pdbx_strand_id
1 'polypeptide(L)'
;MTTIIRNQDVTLSKALSYVLRHAAPSLGLEPSPDGYVPVEDILSLSHPKFRDKQSGRQRYTVDDVIRVVEMNEKRRFKLEYKSALDDGYVEGTVQSISAERNKKLLCIRANQGHSFKAGLQSNKLLMPLDAGELNSSELIIVHGTTQRAWELIRIEGLRRMKRNHIHFATGLPNENGQKSPISGMRSSSEIYIYISGKKCAEDAIPFYRSDNGVILTAGVDEGGLLPIKYFDKVVQASSGNVIWKHGQDWEGE
;
A
#
# COMPACT_ATOMS: atom_id res chain seq x y z
N MET A 1 -5.52 -20.16 -23.55
CA MET A 1 -6.43 -19.60 -22.53
C MET A 1 -5.70 -18.97 -21.35
N THR A 2 -4.69 -19.63 -20.77
CA THR A 2 -4.00 -19.19 -19.53
C THR A 2 -3.33 -17.81 -19.59
N THR A 3 -2.68 -17.45 -20.71
CA THR A 3 -1.99 -16.15 -20.86
C THR A 3 -2.95 -14.97 -20.99
N ILE A 4 -4.10 -15.16 -21.63
CA ILE A 4 -5.12 -14.11 -21.83
C ILE A 4 -5.76 -13.77 -20.47
N ILE A 5 -6.12 -14.80 -19.71
CA ILE A 5 -6.69 -14.67 -18.36
C ILE A 5 -5.70 -13.93 -17.44
N ARG A 6 -4.41 -14.33 -17.46
CA ARG A 6 -3.36 -13.65 -16.67
C ARG A 6 -3.22 -12.17 -17.03
N ASN A 7 -3.38 -11.78 -18.29
CA ASN A 7 -3.30 -10.38 -18.70
C ASN A 7 -4.54 -9.56 -18.27
N GLN A 8 -5.72 -10.16 -18.33
CA GLN A 8 -6.94 -9.56 -17.80
C GLN A 8 -6.83 -9.33 -16.29
N ASP A 9 -6.27 -10.27 -15.54
CA ASP A 9 -6.06 -10.16 -14.08
C ASP A 9 -5.09 -9.05 -13.73
N VAL A 10 -3.99 -8.91 -14.47
CA VAL A 10 -3.04 -7.81 -14.29
C VAL A 10 -3.75 -6.47 -14.55
N THR A 11 -4.63 -6.41 -15.55
CA THR A 11 -5.38 -5.21 -15.89
C THR A 11 -6.40 -4.87 -14.80
N LEU A 12 -7.17 -5.85 -14.33
CA LEU A 12 -8.12 -5.69 -13.23
C LEU A 12 -7.40 -5.31 -11.93
N SER A 13 -6.28 -5.95 -11.60
CA SER A 13 -5.46 -5.62 -10.42
C SER A 13 -4.96 -4.17 -10.46
N LYS A 14 -4.58 -3.66 -11.64
CA LYS A 14 -4.22 -2.25 -11.83
C LYS A 14 -5.44 -1.33 -11.69
N ALA A 15 -6.60 -1.73 -12.20
CA ALA A 15 -7.85 -0.97 -12.07
C ALA A 15 -8.30 -0.87 -10.60
N LEU A 16 -8.33 -1.99 -9.88
CA LEU A 16 -8.62 -2.05 -8.45
C LEU A 16 -7.60 -1.22 -7.65
N SER A 17 -6.31 -1.33 -7.94
CA SER A 17 -5.29 -0.51 -7.29
C SER A 17 -5.53 0.99 -7.49
N TYR A 18 -5.96 1.41 -8.69
CA TYR A 18 -6.27 2.81 -8.98
C TYR A 18 -7.47 3.29 -8.16
N VAL A 19 -8.59 2.56 -8.19
CA VAL A 19 -9.80 2.94 -7.45
C VAL A 19 -9.52 2.96 -5.96
N LEU A 20 -9.08 1.83 -5.41
CA LEU A 20 -8.95 1.62 -3.97
C LEU A 20 -7.87 2.49 -3.32
N ARG A 21 -6.87 2.98 -4.08
CA ARG A 21 -5.78 3.81 -3.51
C ARG A 21 -5.89 5.28 -3.82
N HIS A 22 -6.53 5.65 -4.93
CA HIS A 22 -6.40 7.00 -5.48
C HIS A 22 -7.74 7.66 -5.79
N ALA A 23 -8.71 6.90 -6.29
CA ALA A 23 -9.86 7.49 -6.98
C ALA A 23 -11.22 7.22 -6.36
N ALA A 24 -11.34 6.35 -5.35
CA ALA A 24 -12.63 5.96 -4.79
C ALA A 24 -13.54 7.16 -4.45
N PRO A 25 -13.13 8.16 -3.65
CA PRO A 25 -13.97 9.34 -3.38
C PRO A 25 -14.34 10.13 -4.65
N SER A 26 -13.39 10.32 -5.58
CA SER A 26 -13.66 11.05 -6.83
C SER A 26 -14.57 10.31 -7.80
N LEU A 27 -14.77 9.01 -7.59
CA LEU A 27 -15.65 8.16 -8.37
C LEU A 27 -17.02 7.96 -7.70
N GLY A 28 -17.30 8.71 -6.61
CA GLY A 28 -18.55 8.61 -5.87
C GLY A 28 -18.65 7.40 -4.95
N LEU A 29 -17.53 6.71 -4.69
CA LEU A 29 -17.46 5.64 -3.70
C LEU A 29 -17.11 6.23 -2.34
N GLU A 30 -17.67 5.68 -1.29
CA GLU A 30 -17.39 6.08 0.09
C GLU A 30 -16.68 4.94 0.83
N PRO A 31 -15.34 4.91 0.85
CA PRO A 31 -14.61 3.95 1.64
C PRO A 31 -14.91 4.13 3.12
N SER A 32 -15.20 3.03 3.79
CA SER A 32 -15.21 2.93 5.25
C SER A 32 -13.86 3.36 5.85
N PRO A 33 -13.79 3.67 7.16
CA PRO A 33 -12.55 4.13 7.79
C PRO A 33 -11.36 3.16 7.70
N ASP A 34 -11.61 1.85 7.61
CA ASP A 34 -10.62 0.80 7.36
C ASP A 34 -10.41 0.53 5.85
N GLY A 35 -11.04 1.32 4.98
CA GLY A 35 -10.78 1.40 3.53
C GLY A 35 -11.56 0.42 2.66
N TYR A 36 -12.52 -0.29 3.23
CA TYR A 36 -13.39 -1.19 2.45
C TYR A 36 -14.45 -0.44 1.67
N VAL A 37 -14.73 -0.96 0.48
CA VAL A 37 -15.83 -0.57 -0.41
C VAL A 37 -16.53 -1.85 -0.90
N PRO A 38 -17.86 -1.87 -1.10
CA PRO A 38 -18.56 -3.01 -1.68
C PRO A 38 -18.03 -3.32 -3.09
N VAL A 39 -17.83 -4.61 -3.39
CA VAL A 39 -17.30 -5.04 -4.70
C VAL A 39 -18.26 -4.65 -5.82
N GLU A 40 -19.56 -4.80 -5.60
CA GLU A 40 -20.61 -4.45 -6.57
C GLU A 40 -20.57 -2.96 -6.94
N ASP A 41 -20.34 -2.08 -5.97
CA ASP A 41 -20.28 -0.64 -6.24
C ASP A 41 -19.10 -0.31 -7.17
N ILE A 42 -17.95 -0.97 -7.00
CA ILE A 42 -16.79 -0.83 -7.89
C ILE A 42 -17.10 -1.37 -9.30
N LEU A 43 -17.74 -2.53 -9.40
CA LEU A 43 -18.08 -3.14 -10.69
C LEU A 43 -19.17 -2.36 -11.42
N SER A 44 -20.03 -1.64 -10.71
CA SER A 44 -21.10 -0.82 -11.27
C SER A 44 -20.59 0.49 -11.91
N LEU A 45 -19.40 0.95 -11.51
CA LEU A 45 -18.81 2.23 -11.92
C LEU A 45 -18.92 2.49 -13.43
N SER A 46 -19.43 3.67 -13.78
CA SER A 46 -19.41 4.22 -15.14
C SER A 46 -18.03 4.75 -15.51
N HIS A 47 -16.99 3.93 -15.30
CA HIS A 47 -15.59 4.27 -15.56
C HIS A 47 -14.99 3.33 -16.61
N PRO A 48 -14.16 3.81 -17.57
CA PRO A 48 -13.64 2.98 -18.67
C PRO A 48 -12.83 1.75 -18.26
N LYS A 49 -12.32 1.76 -17.02
CA LYS A 49 -11.63 0.60 -16.43
C LYS A 49 -12.57 -0.53 -16.02
N PHE A 50 -13.85 -0.27 -15.76
CA PHE A 50 -14.83 -1.26 -15.30
C PHE A 50 -15.99 -1.44 -16.28
N ARG A 51 -16.21 -0.48 -17.18
CA ARG A 51 -17.26 -0.52 -18.19
C ARG A 51 -16.68 -0.34 -19.58
N ASP A 52 -17.16 -1.14 -20.52
CA ASP A 52 -16.81 -1.01 -21.91
C ASP A 52 -17.53 0.19 -22.54
N LYS A 53 -16.76 1.08 -23.21
CA LYS A 53 -17.31 2.34 -23.73
C LYS A 53 -18.27 2.14 -24.89
N GLN A 54 -18.08 1.09 -25.69
CA GLN A 54 -18.88 0.86 -26.90
C GLN A 54 -20.14 0.08 -26.58
N SER A 55 -19.99 -1.04 -25.86
CA SER A 55 -21.11 -1.92 -25.53
C SER A 55 -21.85 -1.54 -24.25
N GLY A 56 -21.29 -0.66 -23.42
CA GLY A 56 -21.83 -0.31 -22.10
C GLY A 56 -21.76 -1.45 -21.07
N ARG A 57 -21.23 -2.62 -21.44
CA ARG A 57 -21.19 -3.81 -20.58
C ARG A 57 -20.12 -3.69 -19.50
N GLN A 58 -20.36 -4.33 -18.35
CA GLN A 58 -19.33 -4.50 -17.33
C GLN A 58 -18.19 -5.35 -17.90
N ARG A 59 -16.96 -4.96 -17.55
CA ARG A 59 -15.73 -5.65 -18.00
C ARG A 59 -15.38 -6.86 -17.14
N TYR A 60 -15.85 -6.90 -15.90
CA TYR A 60 -15.43 -7.84 -14.87
C TYR A 60 -16.61 -8.28 -14.02
N THR A 61 -16.47 -9.46 -13.44
CA THR A 61 -17.43 -10.08 -12.52
C THR A 61 -16.89 -10.09 -11.09
N VAL A 62 -17.73 -10.48 -10.12
CA VAL A 62 -17.29 -10.71 -8.74
C VAL A 62 -16.27 -11.84 -8.67
N ASP A 63 -16.45 -12.91 -9.44
CA ASP A 63 -15.50 -14.04 -9.49
C ASP A 63 -14.13 -13.61 -10.02
N ASP A 64 -14.08 -12.68 -10.97
CA ASP A 64 -12.80 -12.09 -11.42
C ASP A 64 -12.09 -11.35 -10.29
N VAL A 65 -12.84 -10.62 -9.46
CA VAL A 65 -12.28 -9.91 -8.30
C VAL A 65 -11.75 -10.89 -7.27
N ILE A 66 -12.53 -11.92 -6.91
CA ILE A 66 -12.09 -12.99 -5.99
C ILE A 66 -10.80 -13.62 -6.49
N ARG A 67 -10.80 -14.06 -7.76
CA ARG A 67 -9.65 -14.67 -8.41
C ARG A 67 -8.42 -13.77 -8.42
N VAL A 68 -8.58 -12.48 -8.73
CA VAL A 68 -7.47 -11.51 -8.71
C VAL A 68 -6.90 -11.29 -7.30
N VAL A 69 -7.74 -11.34 -6.27
CA VAL A 69 -7.31 -11.18 -4.88
C VAL A 69 -6.54 -12.41 -4.40
N GLU A 70 -7.07 -13.61 -4.65
CA GLU A 70 -6.47 -14.88 -4.27
C GLU A 70 -5.14 -15.15 -4.99
N MET A 71 -5.07 -14.86 -6.29
CA MET A 71 -3.87 -15.09 -7.11
C MET A 71 -2.85 -13.95 -7.02
N ASN A 72 -3.08 -12.92 -6.19
CA ASN A 72 -2.18 -11.78 -6.10
C ASN A 72 -0.91 -12.12 -5.31
N GLU A 73 0.22 -12.32 -6.00
CA GLU A 73 1.52 -12.57 -5.35
C GLU A 73 1.90 -11.51 -4.31
N LYS A 74 1.54 -10.24 -4.55
CA LYS A 74 1.82 -9.14 -3.62
C LYS A 74 0.79 -8.97 -2.50
N ARG A 75 -0.29 -9.75 -2.50
CA ARG A 75 -1.42 -9.63 -1.56
C ARG A 75 -1.84 -8.16 -1.42
N ARG A 76 -2.13 -7.49 -2.54
CA ARG A 76 -2.42 -6.04 -2.56
C ARG A 76 -3.74 -5.67 -1.89
N PHE A 77 -4.65 -6.63 -1.81
CA PHE A 77 -6.05 -6.42 -1.45
C PHE A 77 -6.47 -7.41 -0.38
N LYS A 78 -7.59 -7.10 0.27
CA LYS A 78 -8.29 -8.00 1.18
C LYS A 78 -9.78 -7.96 0.86
N LEU A 79 -10.39 -9.13 0.85
CA LEU A 79 -11.83 -9.33 0.75
C LEU A 79 -12.40 -9.70 2.11
N GLU A 80 -13.57 -9.18 2.42
CA GLU A 80 -14.28 -9.46 3.66
C GLU A 80 -15.79 -9.29 3.46
N TYR A 81 -16.58 -10.16 4.08
CA TYR A 81 -18.03 -10.00 4.14
C TYR A 81 -18.39 -9.08 5.31
N LYS A 82 -18.90 -7.89 5.01
CA LYS A 82 -19.26 -6.85 5.99
C LYS A 82 -20.78 -6.66 6.09
N SER A 83 -21.26 -6.30 7.27
CA SER A 83 -22.67 -6.00 7.53
C SER A 83 -22.94 -4.54 7.13
N ALA A 84 -23.93 -4.28 6.29
CA ALA A 84 -24.23 -2.91 5.87
C ALA A 84 -24.55 -1.99 7.07
N LEU A 85 -25.21 -2.51 8.11
CA LEU A 85 -25.67 -1.72 9.25
C LEU A 85 -24.61 -1.54 10.35
N ASP A 86 -23.73 -2.53 10.56
CA ASP A 86 -22.77 -2.49 11.68
C ASP A 86 -21.44 -1.84 11.29
N ASP A 87 -21.05 -1.89 10.01
CA ASP A 87 -19.76 -1.38 9.51
C ASP A 87 -19.82 0.09 9.04
N GLY A 88 -20.93 0.79 9.31
CA GLY A 88 -21.08 2.22 9.07
C GLY A 88 -21.44 2.61 7.63
N TYR A 89 -22.05 1.71 6.85
CA TYR A 89 -22.71 2.11 5.61
C TYR A 89 -24.06 2.75 5.93
N VAL A 90 -24.31 3.95 5.39
CA VAL A 90 -25.59 4.63 5.59
C VAL A 90 -26.65 3.98 4.69
N GLU A 91 -27.87 3.83 5.21
CA GLU A 91 -29.00 3.35 4.43
C GLU A 91 -29.22 4.30 3.23
N GLY A 92 -28.98 3.81 2.01
CA GLY A 92 -29.10 4.59 0.76
C GLY A 92 -27.78 4.91 0.03
N THR A 93 -26.60 4.69 0.62
CA THR A 93 -25.30 4.94 -0.08
C THR A 93 -24.84 3.80 -0.96
N VAL A 94 -25.38 2.60 -0.75
CA VAL A 94 -25.07 1.41 -1.53
C VAL A 94 -26.25 1.12 -2.45
N GLN A 95 -26.05 1.26 -3.77
CA GLN A 95 -27.11 1.05 -4.76
C GLN A 95 -27.66 -0.39 -4.77
N SER A 96 -26.95 -1.35 -4.15
CA SER A 96 -27.28 -2.77 -4.12
C SER A 96 -28.04 -3.25 -2.87
N ILE A 97 -28.41 -2.36 -1.93
CA ILE A 97 -29.22 -2.74 -0.76
C ILE A 97 -30.69 -2.83 -1.17
N SER A 98 -31.08 -3.99 -1.67
CA SER A 98 -32.47 -4.44 -1.69
C SER A 98 -32.86 -4.91 -0.27
N ALA A 99 -33.62 -4.09 0.47
CA ALA A 99 -34.57 -4.37 1.57
C ALA A 99 -34.30 -5.44 2.67
N GLU A 100 -33.24 -6.23 2.63
CA GLU A 100 -32.97 -7.30 3.61
C GLU A 100 -31.95 -6.83 4.65
N ARG A 101 -32.46 -6.56 5.86
CA ARG A 101 -31.72 -6.00 7.01
C ARG A 101 -30.48 -6.80 7.47
N ASN A 102 -30.24 -8.01 6.94
CA ASN A 102 -29.15 -8.91 7.38
C ASN A 102 -28.19 -9.32 6.26
N LYS A 103 -28.24 -8.70 5.07
CA LYS A 103 -27.37 -9.09 3.96
C LYS A 103 -25.94 -8.64 4.21
N LYS A 104 -25.00 -9.59 4.32
CA LYS A 104 -23.57 -9.30 4.28
C LYS A 104 -23.15 -8.98 2.84
N LEU A 105 -22.41 -7.89 2.66
CA LEU A 105 -21.86 -7.46 1.39
C LEU A 105 -20.41 -7.93 1.29
N LEU A 106 -20.02 -8.46 0.13
CA LEU A 106 -18.62 -8.69 -0.15
C LEU A 106 -17.93 -7.34 -0.42
N CYS A 107 -17.01 -6.97 0.44
CA CYS A 107 -16.25 -5.72 0.35
C CYS A 107 -14.77 -5.99 0.08
N ILE A 108 -14.12 -5.04 -0.58
CA ILE A 108 -12.69 -5.06 -0.88
C ILE A 108 -11.99 -3.78 -0.42
N ARG A 109 -10.76 -3.92 0.07
CA ARG A 109 -9.85 -2.79 0.34
C ARG A 109 -8.46 -3.04 -0.24
N ALA A 110 -7.68 -1.98 -0.41
CA ALA A 110 -6.23 -2.11 -0.58
C ALA A 110 -5.55 -2.19 0.79
N ASN A 111 -4.53 -3.05 0.93
CA ASN A 111 -3.83 -3.23 2.21
C ASN A 111 -2.93 -2.03 2.56
N GLN A 112 -2.53 -1.24 1.56
CA GLN A 112 -1.75 -0.02 1.70
C GLN A 112 -1.76 0.77 0.38
N GLY A 113 -1.17 1.97 0.43
CA GLY A 113 -0.77 2.72 -0.77
C GLY A 113 -1.71 3.85 -1.15
N HIS A 114 -2.66 4.15 -0.26
CA HIS A 114 -3.63 5.23 -0.39
C HIS A 114 -2.97 6.61 -0.53
N SER A 115 -3.59 7.47 -1.33
CA SER A 115 -3.24 8.89 -1.48
C SER A 115 -4.41 9.83 -1.23
N PHE A 116 -5.65 9.31 -1.19
CA PHE A 116 -6.79 10.09 -0.71
C PHE A 116 -6.84 10.00 0.82
N LYS A 117 -7.27 11.09 1.45
CA LYS A 117 -7.45 11.17 2.91
C LYS A 117 -8.91 10.98 3.35
N ALA A 118 -9.88 11.21 2.47
CA ALA A 118 -11.29 11.21 2.82
C ALA A 118 -11.71 9.87 3.45
N GLY A 119 -12.24 9.92 4.68
CA GLY A 119 -12.76 8.78 5.43
C GLY A 119 -11.73 7.85 6.07
N LEU A 120 -10.52 7.72 5.51
CA LEU A 120 -9.54 6.73 5.96
C LEU A 120 -8.88 7.06 7.31
N GLN A 121 -8.81 6.06 8.18
CA GLN A 121 -8.15 6.11 9.48
C GLN A 121 -7.03 5.06 9.53
N SER A 122 -5.77 5.49 9.59
CA SER A 122 -4.61 4.59 9.52
C SER A 122 -4.63 3.51 10.62
N ASN A 123 -5.06 3.85 11.83
CA ASN A 123 -5.16 2.94 12.97
C ASN A 123 -6.30 1.92 12.86
N LYS A 124 -7.25 2.11 11.93
CA LYS A 124 -8.28 1.10 11.60
C LYS A 124 -7.87 0.23 10.41
N LEU A 125 -7.08 0.79 9.49
CA LEU A 125 -6.60 0.10 8.29
C LEU A 125 -5.34 -0.76 8.55
N LEU A 126 -4.48 -0.32 9.47
CA LEU A 126 -3.12 -0.83 9.70
C LEU A 126 -2.91 -1.14 11.19
N MET A 127 -2.05 -2.12 11.47
CA MET A 127 -1.68 -2.48 12.83
C MET A 127 -0.54 -1.56 13.32
N PRO A 128 -0.69 -0.81 14.42
CA PRO A 128 0.41 -0.06 15.01
C PRO A 128 1.53 -1.00 15.45
N LEU A 129 2.79 -0.55 15.32
CA LEU A 129 3.95 -1.23 15.90
C LEU A 129 4.31 -0.57 17.22
N ASP A 130 4.54 -1.39 18.26
CA ASP A 130 5.05 -0.87 19.51
C ASP A 130 6.56 -0.58 19.46
N ALA A 131 7.07 0.10 20.49
CA ALA A 131 8.48 0.47 20.57
C ALA A 131 9.42 -0.74 20.65
N GLY A 132 8.98 -1.86 21.24
CA GLY A 132 9.74 -3.10 21.33
C GLY A 132 9.86 -3.80 19.97
N GLU A 133 8.75 -3.92 19.25
CA GLU A 133 8.73 -4.43 17.87
C GLU A 133 9.60 -3.57 16.95
N LEU A 134 9.48 -2.24 17.05
CA LEU A 134 10.22 -1.30 16.21
C LEU A 134 11.73 -1.32 16.50
N ASN A 135 12.12 -1.58 17.75
CA ASN A 135 13.52 -1.70 18.18
C ASN A 135 14.09 -3.13 17.99
N SER A 136 13.30 -4.10 17.54
CA SER A 136 13.77 -5.46 17.34
C SER A 136 14.84 -5.53 16.25
N SER A 137 15.96 -6.21 16.53
CA SER A 137 17.01 -6.48 15.55
C SER A 137 16.56 -7.39 14.40
N GLU A 138 15.44 -8.10 14.58
CA GLU A 138 14.84 -8.96 13.54
C GLU A 138 13.97 -8.16 12.55
N LEU A 139 13.55 -6.93 12.93
CA LEU A 139 12.74 -6.09 12.07
C LEU A 139 13.62 -5.31 11.09
N ILE A 140 13.64 -5.76 9.84
CA ILE A 140 14.24 -5.01 8.74
C ILE A 140 13.25 -3.93 8.29
N ILE A 141 13.72 -2.70 8.16
CA ILE A 141 12.94 -1.57 7.61
C ILE A 141 13.76 -0.95 6.49
N VAL A 142 13.43 -1.29 5.25
CA VAL A 142 14.22 -0.87 4.09
C VAL A 142 13.36 -0.22 3.02
N HIS A 143 13.79 0.96 2.56
CA HIS A 143 13.21 1.66 1.44
C HIS A 143 14.06 1.46 0.20
N GLY A 144 13.45 0.96 -0.88
CA GLY A 144 14.11 0.88 -2.18
C GLY A 144 13.78 2.08 -3.05
N THR A 145 14.80 2.76 -3.57
CA THR A 145 14.66 3.93 -4.45
C THR A 145 15.61 3.86 -5.65
N THR A 146 15.53 4.83 -6.57
CA THR A 146 16.44 4.94 -7.73
C THR A 146 17.65 5.81 -7.38
N GLN A 147 18.73 5.69 -8.16
CA GLN A 147 19.92 6.53 -7.97
C GLN A 147 19.60 8.03 -8.05
N ARG A 148 18.81 8.42 -9.05
CA ARG A 148 18.38 9.81 -9.23
C ARG A 148 17.58 10.35 -8.03
N ALA A 149 16.72 9.53 -7.44
CA ALA A 149 15.93 9.95 -6.30
C ALA A 149 16.80 10.06 -5.04
N TRP A 150 17.82 9.21 -4.92
CA TRP A 150 18.77 9.24 -3.81
C TRP A 150 19.52 10.58 -3.71
N GLU A 151 19.89 11.20 -4.84
CA GLU A 151 20.55 12.52 -4.87
C GLU A 151 19.79 13.61 -4.10
N LEU A 152 18.45 13.54 -4.11
CA LEU A 152 17.60 14.44 -3.33
C LEU A 152 17.37 13.93 -1.91
N ILE A 153 17.10 12.62 -1.76
CA ILE A 153 16.80 12.00 -0.45
C ILE A 153 17.98 12.14 0.53
N ARG A 154 19.23 12.11 0.05
CA ARG A 154 20.41 12.30 0.91
C ARG A 154 20.53 13.70 1.52
N ILE A 155 19.85 14.68 0.92
CA ILE A 155 19.85 16.08 1.40
C ILE A 155 18.58 16.33 2.21
N GLU A 156 17.43 15.92 1.69
CA GLU A 156 16.13 16.30 2.23
C GLU A 156 15.53 15.27 3.19
N GLY A 157 15.97 14.01 3.15
CA GLY A 157 15.32 12.87 3.79
C GLY A 157 14.23 12.21 2.91
N LEU A 158 13.55 11.22 3.47
CA LEU A 158 12.52 10.45 2.75
C LEU A 158 11.14 11.09 2.91
N ARG A 159 10.38 11.27 1.84
CA ARG A 159 9.01 11.80 1.90
C ARG A 159 7.96 10.78 1.46
N ARG A 160 6.76 10.83 2.04
CA ARG A 160 5.60 10.04 1.59
C ARG A 160 5.09 10.43 0.20
N MET A 161 5.56 11.57 -0.33
CA MET A 161 5.11 12.14 -1.59
C MET A 161 3.59 12.32 -1.60
N LYS A 162 2.90 11.88 -2.67
CA LYS A 162 1.43 11.95 -2.76
C LYS A 162 0.71 10.93 -1.88
N ARG A 163 1.40 9.95 -1.28
CA ARG A 163 0.76 8.89 -0.48
C ARG A 163 0.54 9.34 0.95
N ASN A 164 -0.29 8.59 1.69
CA ASN A 164 -0.53 8.84 3.11
C ASN A 164 0.66 8.41 3.99
N HIS A 165 1.50 7.49 3.51
CA HIS A 165 2.65 6.96 4.26
C HIS A 165 3.86 6.72 3.34
N ILE A 166 5.06 6.75 3.91
CA ILE A 166 6.27 6.15 3.34
C ILE A 166 6.13 4.63 3.46
N HIS A 167 6.60 3.89 2.46
CA HIS A 167 6.53 2.43 2.41
C HIS A 167 7.92 1.82 2.57
N PHE A 168 8.03 0.84 3.45
CA PHE A 168 9.25 0.06 3.68
C PHE A 168 8.96 -1.42 3.53
N ALA A 169 9.89 -2.13 2.91
CA ALA A 169 9.90 -3.59 2.89
C ALA A 169 10.57 -4.12 4.17
N THR A 170 10.31 -5.40 4.48
CA THR A 170 10.91 -6.14 5.59
C THR A 170 12.02 -7.09 5.15
N GLY A 171 12.64 -6.84 3.99
CA GLY A 171 13.70 -7.64 3.40
C GLY A 171 14.06 -7.19 1.98
N LEU A 172 15.15 -7.74 1.42
CA LEU A 172 15.60 -7.43 0.07
C LEU A 172 15.21 -8.51 -0.96
N PRO A 173 14.99 -8.13 -2.24
CA PRO A 173 14.67 -9.10 -3.29
C PRO A 173 15.77 -10.16 -3.40
N ASN A 174 15.37 -11.43 -3.54
CA ASN A 174 16.28 -12.57 -3.72
C ASN A 174 17.18 -12.92 -2.52
N GLU A 175 17.12 -12.21 -1.40
CA GLU A 175 17.65 -12.73 -0.13
C GLU A 175 16.72 -13.86 0.33
N ASN A 176 17.30 -15.00 0.72
CA ASN A 176 16.59 -16.23 1.16
C ASN A 176 15.83 -17.01 0.08
N GLY A 177 16.14 -16.84 -1.21
CA GLY A 177 15.56 -17.67 -2.28
C GLY A 177 14.10 -17.37 -2.63
N GLN A 178 13.52 -16.30 -2.07
CA GLN A 178 12.20 -15.81 -2.48
C GLN A 178 12.26 -15.16 -3.87
N LYS A 179 11.88 -15.93 -4.89
CA LYS A 179 11.66 -15.48 -6.28
C LYS A 179 10.38 -14.65 -6.49
N SER A 180 9.82 -14.07 -5.43
CA SER A 180 8.54 -13.36 -5.47
C SER A 180 8.72 -11.87 -5.18
N PRO A 181 7.88 -11.01 -5.78
CA PRO A 181 8.09 -9.57 -5.68
C PRO A 181 7.80 -9.08 -4.25
N ILE A 182 8.80 -8.48 -3.62
CA ILE A 182 8.68 -7.98 -2.24
C ILE A 182 7.70 -6.82 -2.17
N SER A 183 6.72 -6.95 -1.27
CA SER A 183 5.78 -5.88 -0.96
C SER A 183 6.52 -4.71 -0.30
N GLY A 184 6.21 -3.49 -0.72
CA GLY A 184 6.89 -2.29 -0.22
C GLY A 184 8.09 -1.85 -1.07
N MET A 185 8.65 -2.72 -1.92
CA MET A 185 9.78 -2.38 -2.79
C MET A 185 9.45 -2.50 -4.28
N ARG A 186 10.08 -1.66 -5.12
CA ARG A 186 9.99 -1.77 -6.58
C ARG A 186 11.13 -2.65 -7.08
N SER A 187 10.90 -3.37 -8.18
CA SER A 187 11.96 -4.15 -8.85
C SER A 187 13.01 -3.26 -9.53
N SER A 188 12.71 -1.98 -9.71
CA SER A 188 13.61 -0.97 -10.29
C SER A 188 14.43 -0.23 -9.23
N SER A 189 14.49 -0.73 -8.00
CA SER A 189 15.25 -0.07 -6.92
C SER A 189 16.75 -0.34 -7.12
N GLU A 190 17.53 0.72 -7.11
CA GLU A 190 18.99 0.72 -7.28
C GLU A 190 19.72 1.05 -5.98
N ILE A 191 19.00 1.69 -5.03
CA ILE A 191 19.50 2.08 -3.72
C ILE A 191 18.57 1.52 -2.65
N TYR A 192 19.15 0.98 -1.58
CA TYR A 192 18.46 0.51 -0.39
C TYR A 192 18.81 1.38 0.81
N ILE A 193 17.82 2.03 1.39
CA ILE A 193 17.95 2.89 2.56
C ILE A 193 17.38 2.13 3.75
N TYR A 194 18.24 1.75 4.69
CA TYR A 194 17.85 1.10 5.93
C TYR A 194 17.50 2.16 6.97
N ILE A 195 16.38 1.95 7.65
CA ILE A 195 15.87 2.85 8.69
C ILE A 195 16.16 2.24 10.06
N SER A 196 16.68 3.06 10.97
CA SER A 196 16.88 2.70 12.36
C SER A 196 15.54 2.73 13.10
N GLY A 197 14.92 1.56 13.24
CA GLY A 197 13.72 1.41 14.05
C GLY A 197 13.92 1.85 15.50
N LYS A 198 15.09 1.56 16.08
CA LYS A 198 15.49 2.06 17.41
C LYS A 198 15.33 3.58 17.56
N LYS A 199 15.94 4.36 16.67
CA LYS A 199 15.86 5.84 16.75
C LYS A 199 14.43 6.34 16.52
N CYS A 200 13.70 5.70 15.62
CA CYS A 200 12.29 6.02 15.41
C CYS A 200 11.44 5.74 16.67
N ALA A 201 11.75 4.66 17.40
CA ALA A 201 11.08 4.32 18.66
C ALA A 201 11.44 5.30 19.79
N GLU A 202 12.71 5.67 19.91
CA GLU A 202 13.20 6.67 20.88
C GLU A 202 12.51 8.03 20.70
N ASP A 203 12.31 8.45 19.44
CA ASP A 203 11.61 9.70 19.08
C ASP A 203 10.07 9.51 18.95
N ALA A 204 9.53 8.36 19.38
CA ALA A 204 8.10 8.02 19.37
C ALA A 204 7.39 8.23 18.01
N ILE A 205 8.08 7.97 16.90
CA ILE A 205 7.50 8.09 15.56
C ILE A 205 6.49 6.97 15.32
N PRO A 206 5.24 7.30 14.92
CA PRO A 206 4.25 6.27 14.61
C PRO A 206 4.66 5.44 13.40
N PHE A 207 4.76 4.13 13.62
CA PHE A 207 4.94 3.13 12.58
C PHE A 207 3.79 2.12 12.62
N TYR A 208 3.46 1.58 11.45
CA TYR A 208 2.39 0.62 11.27
C TYR A 208 2.83 -0.52 10.35
N ARG A 209 2.16 -1.66 10.46
CA ARG A 209 2.28 -2.82 9.58
C ARG A 209 0.95 -3.06 8.85
N SER A 210 1.00 -3.22 7.53
CA SER A 210 -0.16 -3.67 6.75
C SER A 210 -0.37 -5.18 6.81
N ASP A 211 -1.55 -5.68 6.43
CA ASP A 211 -1.86 -7.12 6.32
C ASP A 211 -0.89 -7.88 5.40
N ASN A 212 -0.22 -7.21 4.46
CA ASN A 212 0.79 -7.80 3.59
C ASN A 212 2.25 -7.51 4.02
N GLY A 213 2.44 -7.16 5.30
CA GLY A 213 3.76 -7.04 5.94
C GLY A 213 4.54 -5.78 5.60
N VAL A 214 3.95 -4.81 4.91
CA VAL A 214 4.63 -3.55 4.57
C VAL A 214 4.65 -2.65 5.80
N ILE A 215 5.82 -2.11 6.11
CA ILE A 215 6.03 -1.19 7.23
C ILE A 215 5.83 0.24 6.72
N LEU A 216 5.14 1.06 7.51
CA LEU A 216 4.55 2.33 7.07
C LEU A 216 4.73 3.40 8.15
N THR A 217 5.13 4.61 7.75
CA THR A 217 5.07 5.79 8.62
C THR A 217 4.50 6.98 7.86
N ALA A 218 3.75 7.86 8.53
CA ALA A 218 3.24 9.08 7.91
C ALA A 218 4.36 10.13 7.73
N GLY A 219 5.53 9.92 8.35
CA GLY A 219 6.55 10.93 8.55
C GLY A 219 6.33 11.72 9.85
N VAL A 220 7.26 12.60 10.16
CA VAL A 220 7.29 13.38 11.41
C VAL A 220 6.63 14.75 11.29
N ASP A 221 6.29 15.17 10.07
CA ASP A 221 5.68 16.48 9.78
C ASP A 221 4.49 16.35 8.80
N GLU A 222 3.82 17.48 8.53
CA GLU A 222 2.70 17.51 7.59
C GLU A 222 3.10 17.13 6.15
N GLY A 223 4.34 17.45 5.78
CA GLY A 223 4.98 17.07 4.51
C GLY A 223 5.30 15.57 4.41
N GLY A 224 5.12 14.83 5.50
CA GLY A 224 5.42 13.43 5.67
C GLY A 224 6.88 13.09 5.43
N LEU A 225 7.77 13.92 5.98
CA LEU A 225 9.21 13.73 5.98
C LEU A 225 9.65 12.70 7.03
N LEU A 226 10.61 11.86 6.69
CA LEU A 226 11.45 11.10 7.60
C LEU A 226 12.90 11.56 7.40
N PRO A 227 13.44 12.39 8.31
CA PRO A 227 14.80 12.92 8.24
C PRO A 227 15.90 11.86 8.16
N ILE A 228 17.03 12.23 7.55
CA ILE A 228 18.20 11.36 7.39
C ILE A 228 18.78 10.85 8.73
N LYS A 229 18.55 11.55 9.85
CA LYS A 229 19.01 11.11 11.18
C LYS A 229 18.45 9.74 11.59
N TYR A 230 17.31 9.34 11.02
CA TYR A 230 16.69 8.03 11.22
C TYR A 230 17.21 6.95 10.28
N PHE A 231 18.10 7.27 9.34
CA PHE A 231 18.71 6.26 8.49
C PHE A 231 19.84 5.58 9.28
N ASP A 232 19.97 4.27 9.08
CA ASP A 232 21.04 3.45 9.63
C ASP A 232 22.21 3.35 8.64
N LYS A 233 21.91 2.91 7.42
CA LYS A 233 22.87 2.79 6.31
C LYS A 233 22.18 2.86 4.96
N VAL A 234 22.96 3.14 3.93
CA VAL A 234 22.51 3.15 2.53
C VAL A 234 23.40 2.22 1.72
N VAL A 235 22.79 1.40 0.87
CA VAL A 235 23.43 0.32 0.15
C VAL A 235 23.12 0.41 -1.35
N GLN A 236 24.13 0.20 -2.19
CA GLN A 236 23.97 0.03 -3.62
C GLN A 236 23.37 -1.36 -3.90
N ALA A 237 22.21 -1.42 -4.56
CA ALA A 237 21.48 -2.67 -4.78
C ALA A 237 22.25 -3.69 -5.65
N SER A 238 23.05 -3.22 -6.61
CA SER A 238 23.78 -4.08 -7.54
C SER A 238 24.98 -4.79 -6.92
N SER A 239 25.67 -4.15 -5.97
CA SER A 239 26.89 -4.69 -5.36
C SER A 239 26.72 -5.10 -3.90
N GLY A 240 25.67 -4.64 -3.22
CA GLY A 240 25.53 -4.78 -1.77
C GLY A 240 26.48 -3.88 -0.97
N ASN A 241 27.27 -3.02 -1.63
CA ASN A 241 28.20 -2.13 -0.97
C ASN A 241 27.46 -1.05 -0.18
N VAL A 242 27.89 -0.83 1.05
CA VAL A 242 27.42 0.31 1.84
C VAL A 242 28.07 1.58 1.29
N ILE A 243 27.23 2.51 0.82
CA ILE A 243 27.66 3.80 0.25
C ILE A 243 27.54 4.94 1.26
N TRP A 244 26.85 4.72 2.38
CA TRP A 244 26.80 5.66 3.52
C TRP A 244 26.34 4.96 4.79
N LYS A 245 26.84 5.39 5.95
CA LYS A 245 26.37 4.99 7.27
C LYS A 245 26.08 6.20 8.13
N HIS A 246 25.17 6.03 9.08
CA HIS A 246 24.88 7.07 10.05
C HIS A 246 26.13 7.55 10.78
N GLY A 247 26.28 8.87 10.90
CA GLY A 247 27.43 9.50 11.55
C GLY A 247 28.63 9.71 10.63
N GLN A 248 28.54 9.33 9.35
CA GLN A 248 29.53 9.69 8.33
C GLN A 248 29.05 10.91 7.54
N ASP A 249 29.97 11.84 7.28
CA ASP A 249 29.77 12.87 6.28
C ASP A 249 29.67 12.22 4.89
N TRP A 250 28.92 12.85 4.00
CA TRP A 250 28.75 12.32 2.65
C TRP A 250 30.02 12.59 1.83
N GLU A 251 30.83 11.55 1.64
CA GLU A 251 32.00 11.58 0.74
C GLU A 251 31.53 11.39 -0.71
N GLY A 252 31.16 12.47 -1.39
CA GLY A 252 30.80 12.40 -2.80
C GLY A 252 30.59 13.78 -3.39
N GLU A 253 31.70 14.48 -3.59
CA GLU A 253 31.91 15.50 -4.62
C GLU A 253 32.41 14.85 -5.92
#